data_AF-A0A7W9PJG2-F1
#
_entry.id   AF-A0A7W9PJG2-F1
#
_cell.length_a   1.000
_cell.length_b   1.000
_cell.length_c   1.000
_cell.angle_alpha   90.00
_cell.angle_beta   90.00
_cell.angle_gamma   90.00
#
_symmetry.space_group_name_H-M   'P 1'
#
loop_
_entity.id
_entity.type
_entity.pdbx_description
1 polymer ?
#
loop_
_entity_poly.entity_id
_entity_poly.type
_entity_poly.pdbx_seq_one_letter_code
_entity_poly.pdbx_strand_id
1 'polypeptide(L)'
;MNVSAVDRGVGLPDWHELLAAFVGATAASRHPITVWACELGALYRKSCPQHPVVAIRRMELIGAIDGWAARYLRRSSSAKSVGAHVDRMAAATARALRALRVCESVGDREHAAWTAAAALADEWADIVSGMPPRRYGGPGAHGW
;
A
#
# COMPACT_ATOMS: atom_id res chain seq x y z
N MET A 1 12.98 14.27 20.06
CA MET A 1 12.31 14.76 18.83
C MET A 1 10.90 14.19 18.82
N ASN A 2 9.94 15.01 19.24
CA ASN A 2 8.54 14.62 19.38
C ASN A 2 7.85 14.78 18.02
N VAL A 3 7.72 13.68 17.28
CA VAL A 3 6.92 13.66 16.05
C VAL A 3 5.46 13.63 16.48
N SER A 4 4.85 14.80 16.63
CA SER A 4 3.41 14.94 16.88
C SER A 4 2.65 14.15 15.82
N ALA A 5 1.85 13.20 16.29
CA ALA A 5 1.28 12.09 15.55
C ALA A 5 0.13 12.46 14.58
N VAL A 6 -0.11 13.74 14.26
CA VAL A 6 -1.32 14.16 13.55
C VAL A 6 -1.05 15.41 12.70
N ASP A 7 -0.40 15.25 11.54
CA ASP A 7 -0.48 16.33 10.54
C ASP A 7 -0.37 15.89 9.06
N ARG A 8 -0.53 14.60 8.71
CA ARG A 8 -0.43 14.14 7.30
C ARG A 8 -1.31 12.94 6.93
N GLY A 9 -2.62 13.16 6.86
CA GLY A 9 -3.59 12.21 6.31
C GLY A 9 -4.23 11.33 7.39
N VAL A 10 -5.45 11.66 7.78
CA VAL A 10 -6.24 10.87 8.74
C VAL A 10 -6.94 9.76 7.94
N GLY A 11 -6.24 8.68 7.60
CA GLY A 11 -6.79 7.58 6.80
C GLY A 11 -5.73 6.77 6.05
N LEU A 12 -6.17 5.72 5.36
CA LEU A 12 -5.33 5.02 4.39
C LEU A 12 -5.03 5.94 3.19
N PRO A 13 -3.83 5.83 2.57
CA PRO A 13 -3.54 6.55 1.33
C PRO A 13 -4.45 6.06 0.20
N ASP A 14 -4.75 6.92 -0.76
CA ASP A 14 -5.50 6.49 -1.95
C ASP A 14 -4.64 5.60 -2.88
N TRP A 15 -5.27 4.99 -3.88
CA TRP A 15 -4.56 4.08 -4.79
C TRP A 15 -3.55 4.80 -5.69
N HIS A 16 -3.76 6.08 -6.02
CA HIS A 16 -2.81 6.87 -6.82
C HIS A 16 -1.55 7.18 -6.00
N GLU A 17 -1.69 7.48 -4.71
CA GLU A 17 -0.57 7.66 -3.79
C GLU A 17 0.27 6.39 -3.67
N LEU A 18 -0.38 5.22 -3.58
CA LEU A 18 0.32 3.93 -3.58
C LEU A 18 1.03 3.67 -4.91
N LEU A 19 0.36 3.93 -6.04
CA LEU A 19 0.96 3.76 -7.37
C LEU A 19 2.18 4.66 -7.56
N ALA A 20 2.08 5.93 -7.16
CA ALA A 20 3.18 6.88 -7.16
C ALA A 20 4.35 6.37 -6.30
N ALA A 21 4.07 5.93 -5.07
CA ALA A 21 5.07 5.34 -4.20
C ALA A 21 5.73 4.11 -4.83
N PHE A 22 4.95 3.19 -5.40
CA PHE A 22 5.49 1.99 -6.06
C PHE A 22 6.43 2.33 -7.19
N VAL A 23 6.23 3.42 -7.95
CA VAL A 23 7.16 3.81 -9.03
C VAL A 23 8.36 4.63 -8.54
N GLY A 24 8.39 4.98 -7.25
CA GLY A 24 9.42 5.84 -6.64
C GLY A 24 9.14 7.34 -6.79
N ALA A 25 7.92 7.71 -7.21
CA ALA A 25 7.46 9.08 -7.18
C ALA A 25 6.99 9.41 -5.76
N THR A 26 7.83 10.10 -5.00
CA THR A 26 7.52 10.56 -3.64
C THR A 26 6.71 11.85 -3.68
N ALA A 27 5.50 11.81 -4.25
CA ALA A 27 4.64 12.97 -4.26
C ALA A 27 4.02 13.20 -2.86
N ALA A 28 4.49 14.26 -2.18
CA ALA A 28 3.88 15.03 -1.07
C ALA A 28 3.48 14.33 0.25
N SER A 29 3.04 13.08 0.23
CA SER A 29 2.50 12.34 1.37
C SER A 29 3.61 11.55 2.09
N ARG A 30 3.95 11.96 3.33
CA ARG A 30 4.84 11.19 4.23
C ARG A 30 4.05 10.17 5.06
N HIS A 31 2.97 9.62 4.49
CA HIS A 31 2.19 8.60 5.16
C HIS A 31 3.07 7.36 5.38
N PRO A 32 3.07 6.71 6.56
CA PRO A 32 3.93 5.54 6.80
C PRO A 32 3.76 4.43 5.76
N ILE A 33 2.52 4.18 5.33
CA ILE A 33 2.23 3.20 4.27
C ILE A 33 2.85 3.57 2.92
N THR A 34 2.87 4.84 2.52
CA THR A 34 3.49 5.23 1.23
C THR A 34 5.01 5.07 1.27
N VAL A 35 5.64 5.23 2.44
CA VAL A 35 7.06 4.95 2.62
C VAL A 35 7.36 3.45 2.45
N TRP A 36 6.63 2.57 3.13
CA TRP A 36 6.80 1.12 2.99
C TRP A 36 6.41 0.61 1.59
N ALA A 37 5.39 1.20 0.97
CA ALA A 37 5.01 0.92 -0.41
C ALA A 37 6.14 1.28 -1.39
N CYS A 38 6.82 2.41 -1.18
CA CYS A 38 7.98 2.79 -1.98
C CYS A 38 9.12 1.76 -1.86
N GLU A 39 9.38 1.25 -0.65
CA GLU A 39 10.35 0.17 -0.45
C GLU A 39 9.93 -1.14 -1.14
N LEU A 40 8.66 -1.56 -1.03
CA LEU A 40 8.13 -2.73 -1.75
C LEU A 40 8.32 -2.58 -3.26
N GLY A 41 7.96 -1.43 -3.82
CA GLY A 41 8.17 -1.14 -5.24
C GLY A 41 9.64 -1.25 -5.63
N ALA A 42 10.55 -0.72 -4.81
CA ALA A 42 11.98 -0.81 -5.05
C ALA A 42 12.49 -2.26 -5.04
N LEU A 43 12.00 -3.12 -4.14
CA LEU A 43 12.34 -4.55 -4.11
C LEU A 43 11.93 -5.25 -5.40
N TYR A 44 10.70 -5.03 -5.87
CA TYR A 44 10.21 -5.67 -7.10
C TYR A 44 10.90 -5.17 -8.38
N ARG A 45 11.42 -3.93 -8.36
CA ARG A 45 12.22 -3.38 -9.49
C ARG A 45 13.65 -3.92 -9.52
N LYS A 46 14.29 -4.06 -8.36
CA LYS A 46 15.73 -4.33 -8.26
C LYS A 46 16.07 -5.81 -8.09
N SER A 47 15.13 -6.62 -7.61
CA SER A 47 15.46 -7.95 -7.09
C SER A 47 14.52 -9.05 -7.57
N CYS A 48 15.01 -10.29 -7.47
CA CYS A 48 14.17 -11.49 -7.54
C CYS A 48 13.38 -11.63 -6.23
N PRO A 49 12.04 -11.49 -6.22
CA PRO A 49 11.24 -11.52 -4.99
C PRO A 49 11.35 -12.83 -4.21
N GLN A 50 11.73 -13.92 -4.88
CA GLN A 50 11.94 -15.25 -4.30
C GLN A 50 13.30 -15.42 -3.61
N HIS A 51 14.23 -14.47 -3.75
CA HIS A 51 15.50 -14.55 -3.03
C HIS A 51 15.24 -14.44 -1.52
N PRO A 52 15.81 -15.33 -0.66
CA PRO A 52 15.44 -15.41 0.75
C PRO A 52 15.50 -14.08 1.50
N VAL A 53 16.57 -13.30 1.31
CA VAL A 53 16.74 -11.97 1.93
C VAL A 53 15.64 -10.98 1.50
N VAL A 54 15.22 -11.05 0.23
CA VAL A 54 14.15 -10.20 -0.32
C VAL A 54 12.79 -10.65 0.21
N ALA A 55 12.58 -11.96 0.34
CA ALA A 55 11.35 -12.51 0.89
C ALA A 55 11.17 -12.12 2.38
N ILE A 56 12.24 -12.18 3.18
CA ILE A 56 12.23 -11.72 4.57
C ILE A 56 11.89 -10.23 4.62
N ARG A 57 12.60 -9.39 3.85
CA ARG A 57 12.33 -7.95 3.84
C ARG A 57 10.91 -7.62 3.39
N ARG A 58 10.36 -8.36 2.42
CA ARG A 58 8.97 -8.23 1.98
C ARG A 58 8.00 -8.53 3.12
N MET A 59 8.22 -9.62 3.86
CA MET A 59 7.37 -9.98 5.01
C MET A 59 7.45 -8.96 6.14
N GLU A 60 8.63 -8.38 6.41
CA GLU A 60 8.79 -7.29 7.39
C GLU A 60 7.95 -6.07 7.01
N LEU A 61 7.98 -5.66 5.74
CA LEU A 61 7.20 -4.51 5.25
C LEU A 61 5.69 -4.76 5.32
N ILE A 62 5.24 -5.97 4.96
CA ILE A 62 3.83 -6.39 5.13
C ILE A 62 3.41 -6.29 6.60
N GLY A 63 4.23 -6.84 7.52
CA GLY A 63 3.95 -6.78 8.95
C GLY A 63 3.92 -5.35 9.50
N ALA A 64 4.78 -4.46 9.00
CA ALA A 64 4.78 -3.05 9.40
C ALA A 64 3.49 -2.32 8.98
N ILE A 65 3.01 -2.57 7.75
CA ILE A 65 1.74 -2.02 7.26
C ILE A 65 0.57 -2.54 8.08
N ASP A 66 0.51 -3.85 8.34
CA ASP A 66 -0.55 -4.46 9.14
C ASP A 66 -0.54 -3.96 10.59
N GLY A 67 0.64 -3.80 11.18
CA GLY A 67 0.80 -3.25 12.52
C GLY A 67 0.31 -1.80 12.62
N TRP A 68 0.61 -0.98 11.60
CA TRP A 68 0.08 0.37 11.50
C TRP A 68 -1.45 0.35 11.35
N ALA A 69 -1.98 -0.44 10.43
CA ALA A 69 -3.43 -0.54 10.20
C ALA A 69 -4.18 -1.00 11.45
N ALA A 70 -3.67 -1.99 12.17
CA ALA A 70 -4.26 -2.48 13.41
C ALA A 70 -4.30 -1.41 14.51
N ARG A 71 -3.29 -0.53 14.56
CA ARG A 71 -3.17 0.54 15.55
C ARG A 71 -4.09 1.73 15.24
N TYR A 72 -4.20 2.12 13.97
CA TYR A 72 -4.81 3.40 13.58
C TYR A 72 -6.18 3.27 12.90
N LEU A 73 -6.58 2.08 12.44
CA LEU A 73 -7.86 1.85 11.75
C LEU A 73 -8.82 1.01 12.57
N ARG A 74 -10.12 1.23 12.34
CA ARG A 74 -11.15 0.32 12.86
C ARG A 74 -11.16 -0.93 11.99
N ARG A 75 -10.84 -2.10 12.55
CA ARG A 75 -10.92 -3.37 11.81
C ARG A 75 -12.38 -3.63 11.42
N SER A 76 -12.61 -3.87 10.13
CA SER A 76 -13.79 -4.60 9.68
C SER A 76 -13.63 -6.09 10.04
N SER A 77 -14.72 -6.77 10.39
CA SER A 77 -14.73 -8.20 10.75
C SER A 77 -14.27 -9.12 9.62
N SER A 78 -14.23 -8.63 8.37
CA SER A 78 -13.73 -9.34 7.18
C SER A 78 -12.33 -8.93 6.72
N ALA A 79 -11.63 -8.09 7.50
CA ALA A 79 -10.41 -7.44 7.03
C ALA A 79 -9.28 -8.44 6.73
N LYS A 80 -9.06 -8.68 5.42
CA LYS A 80 -7.82 -9.26 4.87
C LYS A 80 -6.63 -8.35 5.25
N SER A 81 -5.44 -8.93 5.32
CA SER A 81 -4.19 -8.18 5.59
C SER A 81 -4.04 -7.00 4.61
N VAL A 82 -3.92 -5.80 5.17
CA VAL A 82 -3.72 -4.55 4.43
C VAL A 82 -2.34 -4.60 3.78
N GLY A 83 -1.33 -5.05 4.53
CA GLY A 83 0.03 -5.21 4.03
C GLY A 83 0.11 -6.17 2.86
N ALA A 84 -0.56 -7.32 2.92
CA ALA A 84 -0.60 -8.28 1.82
C ALA A 84 -1.32 -7.71 0.59
N HIS A 85 -2.32 -6.84 0.77
CA HIS A 85 -2.96 -6.16 -0.33
C HIS A 85 -1.99 -5.20 -1.04
N VAL A 86 -1.30 -4.35 -0.27
CA VAL A 86 -0.29 -3.41 -0.79
C VAL A 86 0.85 -4.16 -1.49
N ASP A 87 1.29 -5.31 -0.97
CA ASP A 87 2.30 -6.17 -1.60
C ASP A 87 1.85 -6.69 -2.97
N ARG A 88 0.59 -7.17 -3.08
CA ARG A 88 0.01 -7.61 -4.35
C ARG A 88 -0.04 -6.48 -5.37
N MET A 89 -0.43 -5.26 -4.96
CA MET A 89 -0.42 -4.09 -5.84
C MET A 89 1.00 -3.76 -6.31
N ALA A 90 1.99 -3.80 -5.42
CA ALA A 90 3.40 -3.56 -5.78
C ALA A 90 3.90 -4.58 -6.83
N ALA A 91 3.59 -5.86 -6.62
CA ALA A 91 3.95 -6.94 -7.53
C ALA A 91 3.28 -6.80 -8.91
N ALA A 92 1.98 -6.47 -8.93
CA ALA A 92 1.21 -6.26 -10.16
C ALA A 92 1.74 -5.05 -10.94
N THR A 93 1.96 -3.93 -10.25
CA THR A 93 2.55 -2.71 -10.84
C THR A 93 3.91 -3.00 -11.46
N ALA A 94 4.79 -3.68 -10.73
CA ALA A 94 6.11 -4.04 -11.26
C ALA A 94 6.04 -4.98 -12.48
N ARG A 95 5.07 -5.91 -12.50
CA ARG A 95 4.82 -6.78 -13.65
C ARG A 95 4.33 -5.99 -14.86
N ALA A 96 3.38 -5.07 -14.67
CA ALA A 96 2.84 -4.21 -15.72
C ALA A 96 3.94 -3.30 -16.32
N LEU A 97 4.74 -2.65 -15.46
CA LEU A 97 5.86 -1.82 -15.91
C LEU A 97 6.96 -2.62 -16.60
N ARG A 98 7.18 -3.87 -16.21
CA ARG A 98 8.12 -4.76 -16.90
C ARG A 98 7.61 -5.18 -18.27
N ALA A 99 6.29 -5.40 -18.41
CA ALA A 99 5.68 -5.73 -19.71
C ALA A 99 5.90 -4.59 -20.73
N LEU A 100 5.73 -3.33 -20.32
CA LEU A 100 6.01 -2.16 -21.17
C LEU A 100 7.44 -2.11 -21.72
N ARG A 101 8.42 -2.61 -20.97
CA ARG A 101 9.84 -2.54 -21.36
C ARG A 101 10.29 -3.64 -22.31
N VAL A 102 9.51 -4.72 -22.42
CA VAL A 102 9.91 -5.95 -23.11
C VAL A 102 9.14 -6.16 -24.42
N CYS A 103 8.02 -5.46 -24.62
CA CYS A 103 7.16 -5.65 -25.79
C CYS A 103 7.39 -4.56 -26.85
N GLU A 104 7.76 -4.97 -28.07
CA GLU A 104 7.73 -4.14 -29.30
C GLU A 104 6.29 -3.91 -29.81
N SER A 105 5.30 -4.68 -29.34
CA SER A 105 3.87 -4.48 -29.60
C SER A 105 3.00 -4.86 -28.41
N VAL A 106 1.90 -4.12 -28.20
CA VAL A 106 0.93 -4.34 -27.12
C VAL A 106 0.19 -5.64 -27.38
N GLY A 107 0.54 -6.70 -26.64
CA GLY A 107 -0.10 -8.02 -26.73
C GLY A 107 -0.92 -8.38 -25.47
N ASP A 108 -1.64 -9.50 -25.52
CA ASP A 108 -2.54 -9.97 -24.45
C ASP A 108 -1.90 -10.03 -23.06
N ARG A 109 -0.59 -10.29 -22.99
CA ARG A 109 0.16 -10.36 -21.74
C ARG A 109 0.30 -8.99 -21.05
N GLU A 110 0.49 -7.93 -21.83
CA GLU A 110 0.52 -6.56 -21.31
C GLU A 110 -0.86 -6.17 -20.78
N HIS A 111 -1.90 -6.42 -21.58
CA HIS A 111 -3.28 -6.16 -21.19
C HIS A 111 -3.64 -6.89 -19.89
N ALA A 112 -3.34 -8.19 -19.79
CA ALA A 112 -3.58 -8.96 -18.56
C ALA A 112 -2.84 -8.41 -17.34
N ALA A 113 -1.61 -7.91 -17.51
CA ALA A 113 -0.84 -7.34 -16.40
C ALA A 113 -1.44 -6.00 -15.90
N TRP A 114 -1.89 -5.14 -16.81
CA TRP A 114 -2.56 -3.88 -16.46
C TRP A 114 -3.96 -4.11 -15.88
N THR A 115 -4.73 -5.03 -16.45
CA THR A 115 -6.06 -5.41 -15.91
C THR A 115 -5.93 -5.95 -14.48
N ALA A 116 -4.91 -6.76 -14.20
CA ALA A 116 -4.66 -7.24 -12.84
C ALA A 116 -4.26 -6.12 -11.87
N ALA A 117 -3.51 -5.11 -12.33
CA ALA A 117 -3.16 -3.94 -11.51
C ALA A 117 -4.37 -3.06 -11.22
N ALA A 118 -5.25 -2.84 -12.20
CA ALA A 118 -6.49 -2.08 -12.04
C ALA A 118 -7.45 -2.75 -11.05
N ALA A 119 -7.67 -4.07 -11.17
CA ALA A 119 -8.53 -4.80 -10.25
C ALA A 119 -8.07 -4.71 -8.78
N LEU A 120 -6.75 -4.71 -8.55
CA LEU A 120 -6.20 -4.52 -7.20
C LEU A 120 -6.35 -3.06 -6.72
N ALA A 121 -6.27 -2.07 -7.60
CA ALA A 121 -6.53 -0.68 -7.24
C ALA A 121 -8.00 -0.46 -6.86
N ASP A 122 -8.94 -1.11 -7.55
CA ASP A 122 -10.37 -1.09 -7.22
C ASP A 122 -10.63 -1.74 -5.85
N GLU A 123 -10.08 -2.94 -5.61
CA GLU A 123 -10.15 -3.60 -4.29
C GLU A 123 -9.55 -2.72 -3.18
N TRP A 124 -8.51 -1.93 -3.46
CA TRP A 124 -7.94 -0.99 -2.50
C TRP A 124 -8.88 0.18 -2.18
N ALA A 125 -9.55 0.74 -3.18
CA ALA A 125 -10.53 1.81 -2.97
C ALA A 125 -11.68 1.36 -2.04
N ASP A 126 -12.10 0.10 -2.16
CA ASP A 126 -13.08 -0.52 -1.25
C ASP A 126 -12.53 -0.64 0.18
N ILE A 127 -11.25 -1.04 0.34
CA ILE A 127 -10.58 -1.11 1.65
C ILE A 127 -10.51 0.27 2.31
N VAL A 128 -10.11 1.30 1.56
CA VAL A 128 -10.05 2.70 2.05
C VAL A 128 -11.42 3.15 2.54
N SER A 129 -12.47 2.85 1.77
CA SER A 129 -13.86 3.21 2.11
C SER A 129 -14.39 2.43 3.33
N GLY A 130 -13.97 1.18 3.50
CA GLY A 130 -14.42 0.29 4.57
C GLY A 130 -13.63 0.36 5.88
N MET A 131 -12.46 1.03 5.90
CA MET A 131 -11.58 1.12 7.08
C MET A 131 -11.35 2.56 7.53
N PRO A 132 -12.37 3.20 8.14
CA PRO A 132 -12.21 4.56 8.62
C PRO A 132 -11.19 4.62 9.77
N PRO A 133 -10.53 5.78 9.94
CA PRO A 133 -9.65 6.06 11.07
C PRO A 133 -10.33 5.75 12.40
N ARG A 134 -9.57 5.24 13.37
CA ARG A 134 -10.03 5.23 14.76
C ARG A 134 -10.19 6.68 15.20
N ARG A 135 -11.44 7.10 15.45
CA ARG A 135 -11.68 8.38 16.13
C ARG A 135 -10.93 8.33 17.46
N TYR A 136 -10.12 9.34 17.74
CA TYR A 136 -9.73 9.61 19.12
C TYR A 136 -11.03 9.83 19.89
N GLY A 137 -11.34 8.97 20.86
CA GLY A 137 -12.38 9.27 21.83
C GLY A 137 -11.99 10.57 22.51
N GLY A 138 -12.69 11.67 22.20
CA GLY A 138 -12.52 12.91 22.94
C GLY A 138 -12.76 12.62 24.43
N PRO A 139 -12.00 13.23 25.35
CA PRO A 139 -12.29 13.11 26.77
C PRO A 139 -13.76 13.45 26.99
N GLY A 140 -14.47 12.53 27.65
CA GLY A 140 -15.91 12.58 27.80
C GLY A 140 -16.36 13.96 28.28
N ALA A 141 -17.34 14.51 27.58
CA ALA A 141 -18.19 15.56 28.12
C ALA A 141 -19.02 14.96 29.27
N HIS A 142 -18.36 14.76 30.42
CA HIS A 142 -19.02 14.70 31.72
C HIS A 142 -19.03 16.13 32.27
N GLY A 143 -20.00 16.90 31.79
CA GLY A 143 -20.38 18.19 32.36
C GLY A 143 -21.71 18.01 33.09
N TRP A 144 -21.66 18.27 34.39
CA TRP A 144 -22.73 18.21 35.39
C TRP A 144 -23.91 19.13 35.08
#